data_AF-A0A9E2JNX2-F1
#
_entry.id   AF-A0A9E2JNX2-F1
#
_cell.length_a   1.000
_cell.length_b   1.000
_cell.length_c   1.000
_cell.angle_alpha   90.00
_cell.angle_beta   90.00
_cell.angle_gamma   90.00
#
_symmetry.space_group_name_H-M   'P 1'
#
loop_
_entity.id
_entity.type
_entity.pdbx_description
1 polymer ?
#
loop_
_entity_poly.entity_id
_entity_poly.type
_entity_poly.pdbx_seq_one_letter_code
_entity_poly.pdbx_strand_id
1 'polypeptide(L)'
;MLSHRFVLAGLVAAFFATGAHAATVGFQLTVATTASSGDRPQFTLMNISDVETITAFTFAINAPGYWFDYIYNETVVSGSLTRSRTVGQSVANETSGTTSLAYTTTGFGPTEAFRFRADLDAVNTADSTTNFRSVFFNNGGAAVPNATVSVSFSDGRNLSLTLSGSAGQSSYIYSAAIDDTAEVPLPATLPLALAGCVGLGLLARRRKS
;
A
#
# COMPACT_ATOMS: atom_id res chain seq x y z
N MET A 1 -58.13 -44.01 17.52
CA MET A 1 -56.67 -44.21 17.55
C MET A 1 -56.02 -42.95 17.03
N LEU A 2 -55.58 -42.08 17.94
CA LEU A 2 -54.93 -40.81 17.60
C LEU A 2 -53.42 -40.93 17.85
N SER A 3 -52.67 -40.11 17.11
CA SER A 3 -51.37 -39.52 17.49
C SER A 3 -50.11 -40.30 17.06
N HIS A 4 -48.99 -39.71 16.62
CA HIS A 4 -48.51 -38.33 16.58
C HIS A 4 -47.71 -38.13 15.28
N ARG A 5 -47.98 -37.05 14.54
CA ARG A 5 -47.04 -36.48 13.57
C ARG A 5 -46.06 -35.61 14.34
N PHE A 6 -44.78 -35.97 14.39
CA PHE A 6 -43.72 -35.04 14.78
C PHE A 6 -42.98 -34.60 13.53
N VAL A 7 -43.27 -33.37 13.14
CA VAL A 7 -42.61 -32.62 12.06
C VAL A 7 -41.17 -32.36 12.47
N LEU A 8 -40.23 -32.98 11.76
CA LEU A 8 -38.80 -32.73 11.87
C LEU A 8 -38.48 -31.44 11.09
N ALA A 9 -38.76 -30.28 11.69
CA ALA A 9 -38.38 -28.99 11.13
C ALA A 9 -37.29 -28.38 12.01
N GLY A 10 -36.08 -28.28 11.47
CA GLY A 10 -35.04 -27.42 12.04
C GLY A 10 -33.65 -28.02 12.02
N LEU A 11 -32.98 -27.98 10.86
CA LEU A 11 -31.52 -27.85 10.82
C LEU A 11 -31.03 -27.43 9.42
N VAL A 12 -31.35 -26.21 8.99
CA VAL A 12 -30.66 -25.60 7.83
C VAL A 12 -30.35 -24.15 8.19
N ALA A 13 -29.33 -23.93 9.01
CA ALA A 13 -28.83 -22.59 9.32
C ALA A 13 -27.30 -22.59 9.58
N ALA A 14 -26.56 -23.37 8.79
CA ALA A 14 -25.11 -23.42 8.92
C ALA A 14 -24.46 -23.65 7.56
N PHE A 15 -24.46 -22.67 6.65
CA PHE A 15 -23.59 -22.79 5.46
C PHE A 15 -23.13 -21.49 4.78
N PHE A 16 -23.23 -20.33 5.44
CA PHE A 16 -22.63 -19.09 4.91
C PHE A 16 -21.85 -18.33 5.98
N ALA A 17 -20.87 -19.00 6.58
CA ALA A 17 -19.77 -18.27 7.21
C ALA A 17 -18.81 -17.87 6.09
N THR A 18 -19.08 -16.75 5.42
CA THR A 18 -18.05 -16.09 4.60
C THR A 18 -16.96 -15.65 5.56
N GLY A 19 -15.76 -16.22 5.43
CA GLY A 19 -14.63 -15.81 6.24
C GLY A 19 -14.41 -14.31 6.09
N ALA A 20 -14.44 -13.58 7.21
CA ALA A 20 -13.99 -12.21 7.22
C ALA A 20 -12.48 -12.23 6.94
N HIS A 21 -12.08 -11.65 5.80
CA HIS A 21 -10.68 -11.39 5.52
C HIS A 21 -10.34 -9.99 6.04
N ALA A 22 -9.17 -9.87 6.68
CA ALA A 22 -8.63 -8.58 7.07
C ALA A 22 -8.41 -7.72 5.82
N ALA A 23 -8.90 -6.49 5.82
CA ALA A 23 -8.69 -5.57 4.71
C ALA A 23 -7.24 -5.08 4.72
N THR A 24 -6.55 -5.14 3.60
CA THR A 24 -5.17 -4.67 3.46
C THR A 24 -5.17 -3.17 3.15
N VAL A 25 -4.28 -2.43 3.79
CA VAL A 25 -3.92 -1.06 3.36
C VAL A 25 -2.44 -0.99 3.10
N GLY A 26 -2.09 -0.62 1.87
CA GLY A 26 -0.71 -0.69 1.44
C GLY A 26 -0.45 -0.04 0.09
N PHE A 27 0.83 0.11 -0.20
CA PHE A 27 1.31 0.55 -1.50
C PHE A 27 2.45 -0.33 -2.00
N GLN A 28 2.66 -0.29 -3.32
CA GLN A 28 3.85 -0.81 -3.97
C GLN A 28 4.53 0.32 -4.76
N LEU A 29 5.84 0.50 -4.56
CA LEU A 29 6.68 1.38 -5.35
C LEU A 29 7.66 0.55 -6.18
N THR A 30 7.60 0.72 -7.50
CA THR A 30 8.65 0.23 -8.40
C THR A 30 9.59 1.36 -8.77
N VAL A 31 10.90 1.14 -8.63
CA VAL A 31 11.95 2.05 -9.12
C VAL A 31 12.74 1.30 -10.19
N ALA A 32 12.69 1.77 -11.43
CA ALA A 32 13.35 1.13 -12.56
C ALA A 32 14.13 2.15 -13.38
N THR A 33 15.03 1.67 -14.24
CA THR A 33 15.61 2.50 -15.29
C THR A 33 15.55 1.77 -16.63
N THR A 34 15.45 2.54 -17.70
CA THR A 34 15.54 2.04 -19.08
C THR A 34 16.90 2.33 -19.70
N ALA A 35 17.74 3.13 -19.02
CA ALA A 35 19.08 3.49 -19.48
C ALA A 35 20.14 2.74 -18.65
N SER A 36 21.22 2.32 -19.31
CA SER A 36 22.36 1.68 -18.63
C SER A 36 23.03 2.60 -17.60
N SER A 37 22.94 3.92 -17.80
CA SER A 37 23.48 4.92 -16.87
C SER A 37 22.78 4.96 -15.52
N GLY A 38 21.49 4.61 -15.46
CA GLY A 38 20.69 4.77 -14.24
C GLY A 38 20.41 6.25 -13.89
N ASP A 39 20.61 7.17 -14.81
CA ASP A 39 20.48 8.62 -14.59
C ASP A 39 19.05 9.07 -14.27
N ARG A 40 18.11 8.38 -14.91
CA ARG A 40 16.71 8.77 -14.98
C ARG A 40 15.82 7.67 -14.43
N PRO A 41 15.71 7.53 -13.10
CA PRO A 41 14.82 6.56 -12.51
C PRO A 41 13.36 6.84 -12.89
N GLN A 42 12.66 5.77 -13.20
CA GLN A 42 11.22 5.72 -13.37
C GLN A 42 10.59 5.16 -12.10
N PHE A 43 9.66 5.90 -11.56
CA PHE A 43 8.89 5.54 -10.38
C PHE A 43 7.50 5.11 -10.81
N THR A 44 7.01 3.98 -10.28
CA THR A 44 5.62 3.56 -10.45
C THR A 44 5.06 3.24 -9.09
N LEU A 45 4.17 4.10 -8.61
CA LEU A 45 3.42 3.90 -7.37
C LEU A 45 2.10 3.22 -7.71
N MET A 46 1.77 2.17 -6.99
CA MET A 46 0.51 1.44 -7.10
C MET A 46 -0.14 1.35 -5.73
N ASN A 47 -1.44 1.59 -5.68
CA ASN A 47 -2.23 1.36 -4.48
C ASN A 47 -2.62 -0.13 -4.43
N ILE A 48 -2.15 -0.83 -3.40
CA ILE A 48 -2.45 -2.26 -3.17
C ILE A 48 -3.44 -2.46 -2.01
N SER A 49 -4.08 -1.39 -1.56
CA SER A 49 -5.13 -1.46 -0.55
C SER A 49 -6.39 -2.10 -1.13
N ASP A 50 -7.20 -2.71 -0.27
CA ASP A 50 -8.49 -3.28 -0.66
C ASP A 50 -9.58 -2.21 -0.79
N VAL A 51 -9.53 -1.18 0.05
CA VAL A 51 -10.59 -0.16 0.14
C VAL A 51 -10.07 1.28 0.20
N GLU A 52 -8.88 1.51 0.76
CA GLU A 52 -8.37 2.86 0.97
C GLU A 52 -7.78 3.48 -0.31
N THR A 53 -7.84 4.81 -0.37
CA THR A 53 -7.21 5.61 -1.44
C THR A 53 -5.90 6.22 -0.95
N ILE A 54 -4.94 6.39 -1.86
CA ILE A 54 -3.73 7.17 -1.58
C ILE A 54 -4.06 8.66 -1.72
N THR A 55 -3.73 9.45 -0.70
CA THR A 55 -3.96 10.91 -0.66
C THR A 55 -2.69 11.72 -0.85
N ALA A 56 -1.54 11.15 -0.49
CA ALA A 56 -0.24 11.77 -0.72
C ALA A 56 0.87 10.73 -0.90
N PHE A 57 1.88 11.11 -1.67
CA PHE A 57 3.12 10.36 -1.83
C PHE A 57 4.30 11.32 -1.73
N THR A 58 5.34 10.90 -1.01
CA THR A 58 6.62 11.62 -0.91
C THR A 58 7.77 10.65 -1.09
N PHE A 59 8.74 11.02 -1.93
CA PHE A 59 10.02 10.33 -2.06
C PHE A 59 11.14 11.31 -1.70
N ALA A 60 12.00 10.95 -0.75
CA ALA A 60 13.09 11.80 -0.30
C ALA A 60 14.46 11.11 -0.45
N ILE A 61 15.42 11.84 -1.00
CA ILE A 61 16.84 11.50 -1.02
C ILE A 61 17.44 11.98 0.29
N ASN A 62 18.02 11.07 1.07
CA ASN A 62 18.70 11.38 2.32
C ASN A 62 20.23 11.48 2.14
N ALA A 63 20.69 11.70 0.90
CA ALA A 63 22.09 11.84 0.51
C ALA A 63 22.44 13.32 0.31
N PRO A 64 23.31 13.92 1.15
CA PRO A 64 23.75 15.29 0.91
C PRO A 64 24.60 15.32 -0.36
N GLY A 65 24.23 16.18 -1.31
CA GLY A 65 24.98 16.34 -2.57
C GLY A 65 24.28 15.82 -3.82
N TYR A 66 23.04 15.36 -3.70
CA TYR A 66 22.21 15.01 -4.85
C TYR A 66 20.81 15.64 -4.77
N TRP A 67 20.23 15.95 -5.92
CA TRP A 67 18.88 16.48 -6.03
C TRP A 67 18.17 15.97 -7.28
N PHE A 68 16.85 16.09 -7.28
CA PHE A 68 16.03 16.02 -8.49
C PHE A 68 15.92 17.42 -9.09
N ASP A 69 16.42 17.59 -10.31
CA ASP A 69 16.38 18.85 -11.05
C ASP A 69 15.21 18.87 -12.06
N TYR A 70 14.73 17.70 -12.52
CA TYR A 70 13.64 17.63 -13.49
C TYR A 70 12.74 16.41 -13.31
N ILE A 71 11.42 16.62 -13.42
CA ILE A 71 10.42 15.52 -13.38
C ILE A 71 9.55 15.59 -14.63
N TYR A 72 9.38 14.44 -15.27
CA TYR A 72 8.72 14.34 -16.55
C TYR A 72 8.00 12.99 -16.75
N ASN A 73 7.27 12.87 -17.86
CA ASN A 73 6.50 11.69 -18.23
C ASN A 73 5.49 11.23 -17.15
N GLU A 74 4.88 12.18 -16.44
CA GLU A 74 3.86 11.93 -15.43
C GLU A 74 2.56 11.38 -16.04
N THR A 75 2.29 10.11 -15.81
CA THR A 75 1.22 9.36 -16.47
C THR A 75 0.42 8.56 -15.45
N VAL A 76 -0.91 8.63 -15.54
CA VAL A 76 -1.80 7.67 -14.87
C VAL A 76 -1.73 6.37 -15.65
N VAL A 77 -1.25 5.30 -14.99
CA VAL A 77 -1.03 3.99 -15.61
C VAL A 77 -2.33 3.18 -15.61
N SER A 78 -3.10 3.27 -14.54
CA SER A 78 -4.42 2.66 -14.40
C SER A 78 -5.33 3.55 -13.54
N GLY A 79 -6.63 3.48 -13.80
CA GLY A 79 -7.63 4.21 -13.02
C GLY A 79 -7.95 5.61 -13.53
N SER A 80 -8.50 6.43 -12.64
CA SER A 80 -8.96 7.80 -12.93
C SER A 80 -8.45 8.87 -11.96
N LEU A 81 -7.42 8.52 -11.16
CA LEU A 81 -6.82 9.44 -10.19
C LEU A 81 -6.43 10.79 -10.80
N THR A 82 -6.59 11.84 -9.99
CA THR A 82 -5.95 13.12 -10.23
C THR A 82 -4.75 13.28 -9.30
N ARG A 83 -3.75 14.03 -9.79
CA ARG A 83 -2.50 14.29 -9.07
C ARG A 83 -2.14 15.75 -9.23
N SER A 84 -1.64 16.34 -8.15
CA SER A 84 -1.00 17.64 -8.14
C SER A 84 0.39 17.47 -7.56
N ARG A 85 1.39 17.91 -8.29
CA ARG A 85 2.76 17.96 -7.78
C ARG A 85 2.85 19.09 -6.74
N THR A 86 3.38 18.80 -5.56
CA THR A 86 3.57 19.77 -4.48
C THR A 86 5.04 20.12 -4.25
N VAL A 87 5.95 19.18 -4.54
CA VAL A 87 7.41 19.42 -4.53
C VAL A 87 8.02 18.73 -5.74
N GLY A 88 8.91 19.45 -6.45
CA GLY A 88 9.53 18.95 -7.67
C GLY A 88 9.73 20.04 -8.71
N GLN A 89 10.83 19.97 -9.46
CA GLN A 89 11.14 20.92 -10.52
C GLN A 89 10.60 20.45 -11.89
N SER A 90 10.22 21.41 -12.72
CA SER A 90 9.67 21.18 -14.07
C SER A 90 10.53 21.80 -15.17
N VAL A 91 11.73 22.28 -14.83
CA VAL A 91 12.65 22.93 -15.76
C VAL A 91 13.95 22.15 -15.75
N ALA A 92 14.38 21.67 -16.92
CA ALA A 92 15.60 20.88 -17.05
C ALA A 92 16.86 21.76 -17.00
N ASN A 93 17.98 21.16 -16.57
CA ASN A 93 19.33 21.75 -16.60
C ASN A 93 19.51 22.98 -15.70
N GLU A 94 18.78 23.06 -14.59
CA GLU A 94 19.00 24.12 -13.61
C GLU A 94 20.13 23.75 -12.65
N THR A 95 20.86 24.77 -12.17
CA THR A 95 21.75 24.61 -11.01
C THR A 95 20.95 24.61 -9.70
N SER A 96 19.72 24.11 -9.74
CA SER A 96 18.77 24.12 -8.63
C SER A 96 17.93 22.84 -8.70
N GLY A 97 17.57 22.30 -7.54
CA GLY A 97 16.83 21.05 -7.46
C GLY A 97 16.24 20.84 -6.07
N THR A 98 15.57 19.71 -5.90
CA THR A 98 14.96 19.31 -4.63
C THR A 98 15.46 17.94 -4.19
N THR A 99 15.64 17.74 -2.90
CA THR A 99 15.93 16.41 -2.34
C THR A 99 14.66 15.57 -2.15
N SER A 100 13.48 16.13 -2.46
CA SER A 100 12.19 15.47 -2.27
C SER A 100 11.26 15.66 -3.47
N LEU A 101 10.51 14.61 -3.79
CA LEU A 101 9.41 14.61 -4.75
C LEU A 101 8.13 14.40 -3.97
N ALA A 102 7.13 15.26 -4.16
CA ALA A 102 5.87 15.13 -3.44
C ALA A 102 4.66 15.38 -4.34
N TYR A 103 3.62 14.58 -4.10
CA TYR A 103 2.35 14.61 -4.79
C TYR A 103 1.20 14.55 -3.80
N THR A 104 0.17 15.32 -4.06
CA THR A 104 -1.18 15.09 -3.52
C THR A 104 -2.04 14.46 -4.59
N THR A 105 -2.92 13.55 -4.19
CA THR A 105 -3.76 12.79 -5.10
C THR A 105 -5.21 12.75 -4.65
N THR A 106 -6.11 12.62 -5.60
CA THR A 106 -7.55 12.44 -5.34
C THR A 106 -8.06 11.31 -6.21
N GLY A 107 -8.82 10.40 -5.60
CA GLY A 107 -9.37 9.24 -6.29
C GLY A 107 -8.35 8.14 -6.61
N PHE A 108 -7.14 8.16 -6.02
CA PHE A 108 -6.11 7.13 -6.20
C PHE A 108 -6.50 5.83 -5.48
N GLY A 109 -7.47 5.11 -6.04
CA GLY A 109 -8.12 3.95 -5.43
C GLY A 109 -7.32 2.65 -5.55
N PRO A 110 -7.86 1.56 -4.96
CA PRO A 110 -7.32 0.20 -5.09
C PRO A 110 -6.95 -0.15 -6.53
N THR A 111 -5.78 -0.78 -6.74
CA THR A 111 -5.25 -1.24 -8.04
C THR A 111 -4.88 -0.16 -9.04
N GLU A 112 -5.14 1.11 -8.73
CA GLU A 112 -4.70 2.20 -9.57
C GLU A 112 -3.18 2.38 -9.47
N ALA A 113 -2.59 3.05 -10.46
CA ALA A 113 -1.17 3.28 -10.51
C ALA A 113 -0.82 4.60 -11.21
N PHE A 114 0.20 5.26 -10.70
CA PHE A 114 0.77 6.49 -11.22
C PHE A 114 2.26 6.30 -11.47
N ARG A 115 2.76 6.86 -12.57
CA ARG A 115 4.15 6.76 -12.98
C ARG A 115 4.72 8.11 -13.36
N PHE A 116 5.97 8.32 -13.01
CA PHE A 116 6.74 9.49 -13.44
C PHE A 116 8.22 9.11 -13.57
N ARG A 117 9.01 9.99 -14.17
CA ARG A 117 10.47 9.92 -14.18
C ARG A 117 11.02 11.17 -13.52
N ALA A 118 12.14 11.02 -12.84
CA ALA A 118 12.92 12.14 -12.38
C ALA A 118 14.33 12.01 -12.96
N ASP A 119 14.94 13.15 -13.22
CA ASP A 119 16.36 13.29 -13.51
C ASP A 119 17.07 13.58 -12.18
N LEU A 120 18.23 12.96 -11.98
CA LEU A 120 18.96 12.97 -10.73
C LEU A 120 20.34 13.53 -11.00
N ASP A 121 20.71 14.57 -10.26
CA ASP A 121 21.98 15.25 -10.47
C ASP A 121 22.75 15.42 -9.16
N ALA A 122 24.06 15.54 -9.29
CA ALA A 122 24.87 16.09 -8.22
C ALA A 122 24.54 17.58 -8.02
N VAL A 123 24.62 18.04 -6.78
CA VAL A 123 24.35 19.45 -6.45
C VAL A 123 25.39 20.36 -7.13
N ASN A 124 24.91 21.48 -7.68
CA ASN A 124 25.69 22.50 -8.40
C ASN A 124 26.31 22.05 -9.74
N THR A 125 25.83 20.95 -10.32
CA THR A 125 26.14 20.59 -11.72
C THR A 125 24.88 20.69 -12.55
N ALA A 126 25.00 21.26 -13.75
CA ALA A 126 23.84 21.56 -14.62
C ALA A 126 23.40 20.38 -15.50
N ASP A 127 24.21 19.33 -15.59
CA ASP A 127 23.92 18.09 -16.34
C ASP A 127 25.01 17.07 -15.96
N SER A 128 24.68 16.12 -15.07
CA SER A 128 25.62 15.10 -14.60
C SER A 128 24.96 13.74 -14.59
N THR A 129 25.51 12.80 -15.35
CA THR A 129 25.00 11.43 -15.34
C THR A 129 25.22 10.77 -13.97
N THR A 130 24.17 10.67 -13.17
CA THR A 130 24.18 10.18 -11.81
C THR A 130 23.39 8.88 -11.69
N ASN A 131 24.08 7.78 -11.41
CA ASN A 131 23.41 6.51 -11.22
C ASN A 131 22.55 6.54 -9.93
N PHE A 132 21.22 6.45 -10.06
CA PHE A 132 20.32 6.47 -8.91
C PHE A 132 20.64 5.39 -7.87
N ARG A 133 21.26 4.27 -8.27
CA ARG A 133 21.54 3.15 -7.36
C ARG A 133 22.57 3.52 -6.30
N SER A 134 23.58 4.31 -6.66
CA SER A 134 24.58 4.79 -5.69
C SER A 134 23.99 5.82 -4.73
N VAL A 135 22.93 6.53 -5.14
CA VAL A 135 22.29 7.60 -4.36
C VAL A 135 21.08 7.10 -3.53
N PHE A 136 20.39 6.05 -3.98
CA PHE A 136 19.19 5.58 -3.27
C PHE A 136 19.51 4.47 -2.27
N PHE A 137 20.54 3.65 -2.52
CA PHE A 137 20.73 2.39 -1.77
C PHE A 137 22.02 2.30 -0.96
N ASN A 138 23.02 3.13 -1.25
CA ASN A 138 24.34 2.97 -0.64
C ASN A 138 25.10 4.30 -0.58
N ASN A 139 24.52 5.27 0.13
CA ASN A 139 24.98 6.65 0.31
C ASN A 139 26.36 6.81 1.00
N GLY A 140 27.42 6.25 0.42
CA GLY A 140 28.77 6.32 0.98
C GLY A 140 29.03 5.37 2.16
N GLY A 141 28.16 4.38 2.38
CA GLY A 141 28.28 3.35 3.42
C GLY A 141 27.11 3.32 4.40
N ALA A 142 27.13 2.36 5.34
CA ALA A 142 26.02 2.04 6.27
C ALA A 142 25.60 3.17 7.24
N ALA A 143 26.27 4.33 7.22
CA ALA A 143 26.08 5.42 8.17
C ALA A 143 25.15 6.55 7.67
N VAL A 144 24.79 6.59 6.38
CA VAL A 144 23.87 7.60 5.82
C VAL A 144 22.57 6.91 5.41
N PRO A 145 21.39 7.40 5.85
CA PRO A 145 20.12 6.78 5.48
C PRO A 145 19.95 6.74 3.97
N ASN A 146 19.38 5.63 3.48
CA ASN A 146 18.98 5.49 2.09
C ASN A 146 17.79 6.38 1.77
N ALA A 147 17.40 6.45 0.48
CA ALA A 147 16.18 7.16 0.11
C ALA A 147 14.95 6.62 0.88
N THR A 148 14.02 7.49 1.22
CA THR A 148 12.79 7.13 1.93
C THR A 148 11.57 7.43 1.09
N VAL A 149 10.52 6.64 1.27
CA VAL A 149 9.21 6.90 0.68
C VAL A 149 8.17 6.90 1.79
N SER A 150 7.21 7.82 1.72
CA SER A 150 6.07 7.94 2.62
C SER A 150 4.79 8.06 1.80
N VAL A 151 3.74 7.34 2.20
CA VAL A 151 2.45 7.30 1.51
C VAL A 151 1.34 7.45 2.53
N SER A 152 0.52 8.49 2.35
CA SER A 152 -0.66 8.76 3.19
C SER A 152 -1.92 8.21 2.53
N PHE A 153 -2.82 7.67 3.36
CA PHE A 153 -4.07 7.06 2.93
C PHE A 153 -5.29 7.88 3.40
N SER A 154 -6.47 7.60 2.85
CA SER A 154 -7.72 8.32 3.17
C SER A 154 -8.21 8.15 4.60
N ASP A 155 -7.86 7.05 5.25
CA ASP A 155 -8.16 6.79 6.67
C ASP A 155 -7.18 7.46 7.66
N GLY A 156 -6.23 8.25 7.14
CA GLY A 156 -5.25 8.98 7.93
C GLY A 156 -4.00 8.18 8.29
N ARG A 157 -3.89 6.90 7.90
CA ARG A 157 -2.64 6.15 8.06
C ARG A 157 -1.56 6.69 7.12
N ASN A 158 -0.31 6.59 7.58
CA ASN A 158 0.87 6.87 6.78
C ASN A 158 1.84 5.70 6.88
N LEU A 159 2.22 5.14 5.72
CA LEU A 159 3.18 4.06 5.62
C LEU A 159 4.49 4.60 5.05
N SER A 160 5.62 4.22 5.64
CA SER A 160 6.94 4.66 5.21
C SER A 160 7.91 3.48 5.11
N LEU A 161 8.81 3.52 4.14
CA LEU A 161 9.91 2.57 4.03
C LEU A 161 11.19 3.28 3.60
N THR A 162 12.31 2.69 4.01
CA THR A 162 13.64 3.05 3.53
C THR A 162 14.02 2.11 2.41
N LEU A 163 14.48 2.65 1.28
CA LEU A 163 14.85 1.86 0.13
C LEU A 163 16.17 1.13 0.41
N SER A 164 16.27 -0.12 -0.03
CA SER A 164 17.51 -0.88 -0.01
C SER A 164 17.67 -1.62 -1.33
N GLY A 165 18.91 -1.89 -1.74
CA GLY A 165 19.14 -2.51 -3.03
C GLY A 165 20.58 -2.92 -3.21
N SER A 166 20.80 -3.88 -4.11
CA SER A 166 22.12 -4.28 -4.59
C SER A 166 22.39 -3.69 -5.98
N ALA A 167 23.66 -3.48 -6.32
CA ALA A 167 24.05 -3.05 -7.65
C ALA A 167 23.68 -4.11 -8.72
N GLY A 168 23.44 -3.67 -9.95
CA GLY A 168 23.31 -4.56 -11.12
C GLY A 168 21.90 -5.03 -11.49
N GLN A 169 20.86 -4.74 -10.69
CA GLN A 169 19.47 -4.95 -11.11
C GLN A 169 19.06 -3.86 -12.13
N SER A 170 17.93 -3.99 -12.82
CA SER A 170 17.36 -2.91 -13.65
C SER A 170 16.10 -2.30 -13.03
N SER A 171 15.44 -3.04 -12.14
CA SER A 171 14.20 -2.69 -11.47
C SER A 171 14.20 -3.22 -10.03
N TYR A 172 13.62 -2.44 -9.12
CA TYR A 172 13.37 -2.80 -7.73
C TYR A 172 11.91 -2.57 -7.39
N ILE A 173 11.36 -3.47 -6.57
CA ILE A 173 9.98 -3.41 -6.11
C ILE A 173 10.01 -3.34 -4.58
N TYR A 174 9.32 -2.34 -4.03
CA TYR A 174 9.16 -2.13 -2.59
C TYR A 174 7.68 -2.10 -2.27
N SER A 175 7.30 -2.65 -1.12
CA SER A 175 5.93 -2.62 -0.64
C SER A 175 5.88 -2.43 0.87
N ALA A 176 4.89 -1.68 1.34
CA ALA A 176 4.50 -1.65 2.73
C ALA A 176 3.00 -1.82 2.81
N ALA A 177 2.54 -2.68 3.71
CA ALA A 177 1.14 -2.97 3.93
C ALA A 177 0.89 -3.29 5.40
N ILE A 178 -0.33 -3.00 5.86
CA ILE A 178 -0.86 -3.38 7.16
C ILE A 178 -2.20 -4.04 6.94
N ASP A 179 -2.38 -5.21 7.54
CA ASP A 179 -3.67 -5.90 7.57
C ASP A 179 -4.53 -5.30 8.67
N ASP A 180 -5.73 -4.85 8.32
CA ASP A 180 -6.75 -4.45 9.28
C ASP A 180 -7.41 -5.71 9.84
N THR A 181 -6.86 -6.20 10.94
CA THR A 181 -7.48 -7.28 11.70
C THR A 181 -8.69 -6.71 12.45
N ALA A 182 -9.78 -6.49 11.72
CA ALA A 182 -11.06 -6.28 12.37
C ALA A 182 -11.31 -7.47 13.30
N GLU A 183 -11.45 -7.22 14.60
CA GLU A 183 -11.81 -8.26 15.57
C GLU A 183 -13.12 -8.88 15.10
N VAL A 184 -13.05 -10.09 14.54
CA VAL A 184 -14.22 -10.80 14.06
C VAL A 184 -15.09 -11.08 15.27
N PRO A 185 -16.34 -10.57 15.35
CA PRO A 185 -17.24 -10.95 16.41
C PRO A 185 -17.42 -12.47 16.30
N LEU A 186 -16.93 -13.20 17.30
CA LEU A 186 -17.13 -14.66 17.37
C LEU A 186 -18.62 -14.90 17.16
N PRO A 187 -19.02 -15.74 16.19
CA PRO A 187 -20.42 -15.88 15.84
C PRO A 187 -21.16 -16.34 17.09
N ALA A 188 -22.03 -15.46 17.63
CA ALA A 188 -22.82 -15.70 18.84
C ALA A 188 -23.67 -16.98 18.76
N THR A 189 -23.74 -17.60 17.58
CA THR A 189 -24.25 -18.94 17.30
C THR A 189 -23.70 -20.03 18.21
N LEU A 190 -22.45 -19.97 18.68
CA LEU A 190 -21.92 -20.99 19.61
C LEU A 190 -22.59 -20.90 20.99
N PRO A 191 -22.60 -19.72 21.66
CA PRO A 191 -23.39 -19.52 22.86
C PRO A 191 -24.89 -19.76 22.67
N LEU A 192 -25.49 -19.33 21.54
CA LEU A 192 -26.91 -19.49 21.25
C LEU A 192 -27.31 -20.94 20.94
N ALA A 193 -26.48 -21.70 20.24
CA ALA A 193 -26.70 -23.12 19.99
C ALA A 193 -26.59 -23.92 21.30
N LEU A 194 -25.61 -23.60 22.15
CA LEU A 194 -25.49 -24.19 23.48
C LEU A 194 -26.68 -23.85 24.37
N ALA A 195 -27.10 -22.57 24.41
CA ALA A 195 -28.28 -22.14 25.15
C ALA A 195 -29.57 -22.81 24.63
N GLY A 196 -29.69 -22.95 23.30
CA GLY A 196 -30.80 -23.65 22.65
C GLY A 196 -30.85 -25.14 23.01
N CYS A 197 -29.71 -25.84 22.98
CA CYS A 197 -29.61 -27.26 23.37
C CYS A 197 -29.94 -27.48 24.85
N VAL A 198 -29.47 -26.61 25.74
CA VAL A 198 -29.78 -26.66 27.17
C VAL A 198 -31.28 -26.38 27.42
N GLY A 199 -31.84 -25.36 26.77
CA GLY A 199 -33.27 -25.03 26.87
C GLY A 199 -34.17 -26.18 26.39
N LEU A 200 -33.84 -26.81 25.27
CA LEU A 200 -34.58 -27.97 24.75
C LEU A 200 -34.46 -29.19 25.68
N GLY A 201 -33.29 -29.43 26.27
CA GLY A 201 -33.09 -30.50 27.26
C GLY A 201 -33.92 -30.30 28.55
N LEU A 202 -34.01 -29.08 29.04
CA LEU A 202 -34.83 -28.73 30.23
C LEU A 202 -36.34 -28.86 29.95
N LEU A 203 -36.80 -28.45 28.77
CA LEU A 203 -38.20 -28.59 28.35
C LEU A 203 -38.59 -30.07 28.17
N ALA A 204 -37.71 -30.90 27.62
CA ALA A 204 -37.95 -32.34 27.48
C ALA A 204 -38.06 -33.06 28.84
N ARG A 205 -37.31 -32.62 29.86
CA ARG A 205 -37.34 -33.22 31.20
C ARG A 205 -38.66 -32.94 31.94
N ARG A 206 -39.26 -31.76 31.75
CA ARG A 206 -40.54 -31.38 32.37
C ARG A 206 -41.77 -32.13 31.84
N ARG A 207 -41.68 -32.75 30.65
CA ARG A 207 -42.79 -33.52 30.06
C ARG A 207 -42.83 -35.00 30.49
N LYS A 208 -41.79 -35.49 31.19
CA LYS A 208 -41.68 -36.89 31.66
C LYS A 208 -41.95 -37.07 33.16
N SER A 209 -42.25 -36.00 33.89
CA SER A 209 -42.78 -36.03 35.26
C SER A 209 -44.23 -35.60 35.24
#